data_AF-A0A854QDH0-F1
#
_entry.id   AF-A0A854QDH0-F1
#
_cell.length_a   1.000
_cell.length_b   1.000
_cell.length_c   1.000
_cell.angle_alpha   90.00
_cell.angle_beta   90.00
_cell.angle_gamma   90.00
#
_symmetry.space_group_name_H-M   'P 1'
#
loop_
_entity.id
_entity.type
_entity.pdbx_description
1 polymer ?
#
loop_
_entity_poly.entity_id
_entity_poly.type
_entity_poly.pdbx_seq_one_letter_code
_entity_poly.pdbx_strand_id
1 'polypeptide(L)'
;MTADWLGPRTFPNLWMKACKLWVIVALGALIMPLIVWIMIFIENTKTFSDTMNHYLGNDQSVYDRMDGDPNAGYVGNTNIPKHLGGVVFAAAFDISMWVIIVIAACADLFWRFPICKQLIDAFYAQGLHDTRGLVDIEFYFLVANAFLKLFIVAATGSQTYTGLYPDNKQVDTPLFSLYATMILLCSIPLTLIALFFILHAMKREEYAAAQKVTAA
;
A
#
# COMPACT_ATOMS: atom_id res chain seq x y z
N MET A 1 35.61 4.70 28.99
CA MET A 1 34.69 5.72 29.51
C MET A 1 33.29 5.32 29.10
N THR A 2 32.62 4.52 29.93
CA THR A 2 31.20 4.21 29.77
C THR A 2 30.42 5.44 30.22
N ALA A 3 29.53 5.95 29.38
CA ALA A 3 28.79 7.17 29.65
C ALA A 3 27.82 6.95 30.83
N ASP A 4 28.26 7.22 32.05
CA ASP A 4 27.49 7.13 33.31
C ASP A 4 26.21 8.01 33.33
N TRP A 5 26.04 8.91 32.35
CA TRP A 5 24.82 9.73 32.20
C TRP A 5 23.66 8.99 31.50
N LEU A 6 23.96 7.91 30.77
CA LEU A 6 22.96 7.09 30.10
C LEU A 6 22.59 6.00 31.10
N GLY A 7 21.73 6.36 32.06
CA GLY A 7 21.12 5.38 32.96
C GLY A 7 20.60 4.17 32.18
N PRO A 8 20.52 2.98 32.79
CA PRO A 8 20.25 1.71 32.09
C PRO A 8 18.93 1.67 31.29
N ARG A 9 18.05 2.67 31.45
CA ARG A 9 16.80 2.83 30.71
C ARG A 9 16.82 3.96 29.66
N THR A 10 17.83 4.83 29.65
CA THR A 10 17.86 6.01 28.77
C THR A 10 18.03 5.62 27.31
N PHE A 11 18.95 4.70 26.99
CA PHE A 11 19.16 4.23 25.61
C PHE A 11 17.97 3.43 25.05
N PRO A 12 17.40 2.42 25.77
CA PRO A 12 16.19 1.74 25.33
C PRO A 12 15.01 2.69 25.08
N ASN A 13 14.80 3.68 25.94
CA ASN A 13 13.72 4.65 25.79
C ASN A 13 13.92 5.56 24.56
N LEU A 14 15.15 6.00 24.30
CA LEU A 14 15.47 6.80 23.12
C LEU A 14 15.29 5.99 21.83
N TRP A 15 15.77 4.75 21.82
CA TRP A 15 15.59 3.82 20.70
C TRP A 15 14.11 3.60 20.38
N MET A 16 13.28 3.33 21.41
CA MET A 16 11.84 3.17 21.24
C MET A 16 11.15 4.42 20.70
N LYS A 17 11.59 5.62 21.09
CA LYS A 17 11.09 6.88 20.50
C LYS A 17 11.48 6.99 19.03
N ALA A 18 12.70 6.61 18.66
CA ALA A 18 13.16 6.60 17.27
C ALA A 18 12.34 5.59 16.43
N CYS A 19 12.09 4.38 16.93
CA CYS A 19 11.23 3.40 16.25
C CYS A 19 9.81 3.94 16.04
N LYS A 20 9.21 4.58 17.05
CA LYS A 20 7.86 5.17 16.94
C LYS A 20 7.82 6.34 15.93
N LEU A 21 8.86 7.18 15.93
CA LEU A 21 8.98 8.27 14.95
C LEU A 21 9.15 7.71 13.53
N TRP A 22 9.94 6.64 13.38
CA TRP A 22 10.14 5.98 12.09
C TRP A 22 8.83 5.46 11.49
N VAL A 23 7.95 4.88 12.30
CA VAL A 23 6.62 4.43 11.83
C VAL A 23 5.81 5.58 11.19
N ILE A 24 5.94 6.81 11.71
CA ILE A 24 5.30 7.99 11.12
C ILE A 24 5.90 8.32 9.75
N VAL A 25 7.22 8.25 9.64
CA VAL A 25 7.92 8.46 8.35
C VAL A 25 7.54 7.38 7.34
N ALA A 26 7.45 6.13 7.78
CA ALA A 26 7.04 4.98 6.97
C ALA A 26 5.60 5.12 6.45
N LEU A 27 4.69 5.68 7.26
CA LEU A 27 3.35 6.04 6.79
C LEU A 27 3.38 7.11 5.71
N GLY A 28 4.24 8.13 5.86
CA GLY A 28 4.50 9.11 4.81
C GLY A 28 4.96 8.44 3.50
N ALA A 29 5.80 7.40 3.60
CA ALA A 29 6.24 6.62 2.45
C ALA A 29 5.10 5.84 1.76
N LEU A 30 4.04 5.47 2.47
CA LEU A 30 2.84 4.82 1.89
C LEU A 30 1.86 5.83 1.27
N ILE A 31 1.81 7.06 1.79
CA ILE A 31 0.95 8.12 1.23
C ILE A 31 1.40 8.51 -0.18
N MET A 32 2.71 8.48 -0.47
CA MET A 32 3.22 8.81 -1.81
C MET A 32 2.68 7.88 -2.90
N PRO A 33 2.77 6.54 -2.80
CA PRO A 33 2.11 5.61 -3.72
C PRO A 33 0.59 5.81 -3.81
N LEU A 34 -0.08 6.15 -2.71
CA LEU A 34 -1.53 6.42 -2.74
C LEU A 34 -1.85 7.59 -3.68
N ILE A 35 -1.08 8.68 -3.58
CA ILE A 35 -1.22 9.85 -4.46
C ILE A 35 -0.94 9.45 -5.92
N VAL A 36 0.10 8.65 -6.17
CA VAL A 36 0.41 8.16 -7.53
C VAL A 36 -0.78 7.42 -8.13
N TRP A 37 -1.41 6.50 -7.39
CA TRP A 37 -2.59 5.77 -7.88
C TRP A 37 -3.80 6.67 -8.11
N ILE A 38 -3.98 7.73 -7.31
CA ILE A 38 -5.04 8.72 -7.57
C ILE A 38 -4.76 9.48 -8.87
N MET A 39 -3.51 9.87 -9.11
CA MET A 39 -3.11 10.55 -10.34
C MET A 39 -3.33 9.65 -11.57
N ILE A 40 -2.92 8.38 -11.50
CA ILE A 40 -3.13 7.38 -12.56
C ILE A 40 -4.61 7.22 -12.88
N PHE A 41 -5.47 7.10 -11.86
CA PHE A 41 -6.90 6.98 -12.06
C PHE A 41 -7.51 8.18 -12.82
N ILE A 42 -7.07 9.39 -12.47
CA ILE A 42 -7.48 10.62 -13.16
C ILE A 42 -6.99 10.63 -14.61
N GLU A 43 -5.73 10.25 -14.85
CA GLU A 43 -5.12 10.20 -16.18
C GLU A 43 -5.80 9.16 -17.08
N ASN A 44 -6.04 7.95 -16.57
CA ASN A 44 -6.77 6.89 -17.27
C ASN A 44 -8.18 7.34 -17.66
N THR A 45 -8.89 7.99 -16.73
CA THR A 45 -10.25 8.50 -16.98
C THR A 45 -10.25 9.62 -18.02
N LYS A 46 -9.26 10.52 -17.96
CA LYS A 46 -9.12 11.62 -18.93
C LYS A 46 -8.76 11.10 -20.32
N THR A 47 -7.78 10.19 -20.43
CA THR A 47 -7.40 9.58 -21.71
C THR A 47 -8.58 8.84 -22.35
N PHE A 48 -9.39 8.15 -21.55
CA PHE A 48 -10.63 7.54 -22.06
C PHE A 48 -11.61 8.59 -22.59
N SER A 49 -11.84 9.67 -21.84
CA SER A 49 -12.69 10.78 -22.27
C SER A 49 -12.20 11.40 -23.59
N ASP A 50 -10.91 11.71 -23.68
CA ASP A 50 -10.31 12.42 -24.81
C ASP A 50 -10.23 11.54 -26.06
N THR A 51 -9.96 10.24 -25.90
CA THR A 51 -9.83 9.31 -27.02
C THR A 51 -11.19 8.80 -27.50
N MET A 52 -12.10 8.46 -26.58
CA MET A 52 -13.36 7.79 -26.91
C MET A 52 -14.59 8.71 -26.84
N ASN A 53 -14.48 9.99 -26.43
CA ASN A 53 -15.63 10.89 -26.24
C ASN A 53 -16.75 10.28 -25.38
N HIS A 54 -16.38 9.51 -24.34
CA HIS A 54 -17.31 8.72 -23.51
C HIS A 54 -18.15 7.70 -24.29
N TYR A 55 -17.71 7.28 -25.47
CA TYR A 55 -18.39 6.26 -26.24
C TYR A 55 -18.30 4.90 -25.52
N LEU A 56 -19.46 4.31 -25.22
CA LEU A 56 -19.63 3.04 -24.53
C LEU A 56 -20.14 1.93 -25.47
N GLY A 57 -20.24 2.21 -26.77
CA GLY A 57 -20.78 1.29 -27.76
C GLY A 57 -19.71 0.38 -28.38
N ASN A 58 -20.13 -0.47 -29.31
CA ASN A 58 -19.29 -1.47 -29.97
C ASN A 58 -19.45 -1.39 -31.50
N ASP A 59 -19.43 -0.19 -32.08
CA ASP A 59 -19.57 0.01 -33.52
C ASP A 59 -18.21 -0.09 -34.23
N GLN A 60 -18.11 -0.98 -35.23
CA GLN A 60 -16.88 -1.20 -36.01
C GLN A 60 -16.36 0.08 -36.70
N SER A 61 -17.26 0.97 -37.11
CA SER A 61 -16.93 2.25 -37.76
C SER A 61 -16.12 3.22 -36.88
N VAL A 62 -16.20 3.07 -35.56
CA VAL A 62 -15.38 3.85 -34.60
C VAL A 62 -14.01 3.21 -34.44
N TYR A 63 -13.93 1.88 -34.46
CA TYR A 63 -12.66 1.14 -34.39
C TYR A 63 -11.81 1.31 -35.67
N ASP A 64 -12.43 1.22 -36.85
CA ASP A 64 -11.75 1.41 -38.13
C ASP A 64 -11.14 2.83 -38.27
N ARG A 65 -11.72 3.83 -37.58
CA ARG A 65 -11.20 5.20 -37.52
C ARG A 65 -9.98 5.37 -36.61
N MET A 66 -9.83 4.53 -35.58
CA MET A 66 -8.74 4.64 -34.61
C MET A 66 -7.50 3.85 -35.03
N ASP A 67 -7.68 2.61 -35.46
CA ASP A 67 -6.56 1.72 -35.78
C ASP A 67 -6.14 1.81 -37.26
N GLY A 68 -6.97 2.40 -38.13
CA GLY A 68 -6.71 2.52 -39.57
C GLY A 68 -6.62 1.19 -40.32
N ASP A 69 -6.88 0.07 -39.64
CA ASP A 69 -6.87 -1.28 -40.18
C ASP A 69 -8.29 -1.87 -40.20
N PRO A 70 -8.88 -2.10 -41.39
CA PRO A 70 -10.18 -2.75 -41.54
C PRO A 70 -10.25 -4.18 -40.96
N ASN A 71 -9.09 -4.78 -40.64
CA ASN A 71 -8.98 -6.10 -40.03
C ASN A 71 -8.75 -6.05 -38.51
N ALA A 72 -8.79 -4.87 -37.89
CA ALA A 72 -8.75 -4.75 -36.43
C ALA A 72 -9.86 -5.64 -35.84
N GLY A 73 -9.46 -6.60 -35.00
CA GLY A 73 -10.29 -7.76 -34.62
C GLY A 73 -11.63 -7.40 -33.97
N TYR A 74 -12.64 -7.20 -34.80
CA TYR A 74 -14.03 -6.95 -34.43
C TYR A 74 -14.80 -8.28 -34.38
N VAL A 75 -15.55 -8.53 -33.30
CA VAL A 75 -16.41 -9.72 -33.18
C VAL A 75 -17.81 -9.25 -32.79
N GLY A 76 -18.75 -9.38 -33.74
CA GLY A 76 -20.04 -8.68 -33.69
C GLY A 76 -21.09 -9.20 -32.70
N ASN A 77 -20.90 -10.36 -32.06
CA ASN A 77 -21.99 -11.03 -31.31
C ASN A 77 -21.77 -11.30 -29.81
N THR A 78 -20.62 -10.91 -29.22
CA THR A 78 -20.35 -11.22 -27.79
C THR A 78 -19.55 -10.17 -27.02
N ASN A 79 -19.26 -9.01 -27.59
CA ASN A 79 -18.23 -8.13 -27.05
C ASN A 79 -18.79 -7.03 -26.14
N ILE A 80 -18.41 -7.11 -24.87
CA ILE A 80 -18.14 -5.91 -24.07
C ILE A 80 -17.14 -5.05 -24.87
N PRO A 81 -17.35 -3.74 -25.03
CA PRO A 81 -16.41 -2.89 -25.76
C PRO A 81 -15.02 -3.05 -25.15
N LYS A 82 -14.02 -3.47 -25.93
CA LYS A 82 -12.69 -3.82 -25.41
C LYS A 82 -12.02 -2.67 -24.65
N HIS A 83 -12.26 -1.45 -25.11
CA HIS A 83 -11.83 -0.21 -24.45
C HIS A 83 -12.58 0.04 -23.13
N LEU A 84 -13.88 -0.26 -23.07
CA LEU A 84 -14.67 -0.17 -21.85
C LEU A 84 -14.21 -1.22 -20.82
N GLY A 85 -13.96 -2.45 -21.27
CA GLY A 85 -13.40 -3.52 -20.45
C GLY A 85 -12.03 -3.15 -19.88
N GLY A 86 -11.15 -2.56 -20.70
CA GLY A 86 -9.83 -2.08 -20.26
C GLY A 86 -9.93 -0.96 -19.22
N VAL A 87 -10.82 0.02 -19.42
CA VAL A 87 -11.01 1.15 -18.49
C VAL A 87 -11.64 0.69 -17.17
N VAL A 88 -12.66 -0.17 -17.23
CA VAL A 88 -13.29 -0.71 -16.01
C VAL A 88 -12.30 -1.59 -15.24
N PHE A 89 -11.47 -2.37 -15.93
CA PHE A 89 -10.43 -3.17 -15.30
C PHE A 89 -9.34 -2.28 -14.65
N ALA A 90 -8.88 -1.25 -15.36
CA ALA A 90 -7.92 -0.28 -14.82
C ALA A 90 -8.49 0.45 -13.60
N ALA A 91 -9.72 0.95 -13.67
CA ALA A 91 -10.39 1.60 -12.55
C ALA A 91 -10.56 0.67 -11.34
N ALA A 92 -10.96 -0.59 -11.56
CA ALA A 92 -11.09 -1.58 -10.49
C ALA A 92 -9.73 -1.89 -9.86
N PHE A 93 -8.67 -1.96 -10.66
CA PHE A 93 -7.31 -2.16 -10.18
C PHE A 93 -6.80 -0.97 -9.37
N ASP A 94 -6.99 0.26 -9.86
CA ASP A 94 -6.60 1.50 -9.18
C ASP A 94 -7.29 1.61 -7.79
N ILE A 95 -8.60 1.36 -7.73
CA ILE A 95 -9.36 1.34 -6.47
C ILE A 95 -8.85 0.23 -5.53
N SER A 96 -8.59 -0.96 -6.07
CA SER A 96 -8.02 -2.07 -5.28
C SER A 96 -6.67 -1.69 -4.68
N MET A 97 -5.84 -0.97 -5.42
CA MET A 97 -4.55 -0.47 -4.93
C MET A 97 -4.72 0.54 -3.80
N TRP A 98 -5.72 1.44 -3.87
CA TRP A 98 -6.03 2.34 -2.75
C TRP A 98 -6.37 1.56 -1.48
N VAL A 99 -7.25 0.55 -1.60
CA VAL A 99 -7.64 -0.30 -0.46
C VAL A 99 -6.45 -1.05 0.11
N ILE A 100 -5.62 -1.65 -0.74
CA ILE A 100 -4.41 -2.38 -0.33
C ILE A 100 -3.43 -1.46 0.42
N ILE A 101 -3.21 -0.22 -0.06
CA ILE A 101 -2.33 0.74 0.61
C ILE A 101 -2.90 1.16 1.98
N VAL A 102 -4.22 1.35 2.09
CA VAL A 102 -4.89 1.66 3.37
C VAL A 102 -4.76 0.50 4.34
N ILE A 103 -4.91 -0.75 3.89
CA ILE A 103 -4.68 -1.95 4.71
C ILE A 103 -3.23 -1.99 5.18
N ALA A 104 -2.26 -1.73 4.30
CA ALA A 104 -0.84 -1.73 4.66
C ALA A 104 -0.50 -0.65 5.71
N ALA A 105 -1.12 0.53 5.61
CA ALA A 105 -0.99 1.61 6.59
C ALA A 105 -1.64 1.24 7.94
N CYS A 106 -2.83 0.63 7.92
CA CYS A 106 -3.48 0.13 9.14
C CYS A 106 -2.63 -0.95 9.81
N ALA A 107 -1.98 -1.81 9.02
CA ALA A 107 -1.09 -2.86 9.49
C ALA A 107 0.24 -2.34 10.08
N ASP A 108 0.62 -1.09 9.84
CA ASP A 108 1.72 -0.43 10.56
C ASP A 108 1.26 0.21 11.88
N LEU A 109 -0.04 0.47 12.01
CA LEU A 109 -0.65 1.27 13.08
C LEU A 109 -1.50 0.47 14.07
N PHE A 110 -1.76 -0.82 13.81
CA PHE A 110 -2.66 -1.63 14.63
C PHE A 110 -2.27 -1.70 16.11
N TRP A 111 -0.97 -1.60 16.42
CA TRP A 111 -0.46 -1.59 17.80
C TRP A 111 -0.81 -0.30 18.56
N ARG A 112 -1.12 0.79 17.85
CA ARG A 112 -1.42 2.09 18.45
C ARG A 112 -2.90 2.41 18.45
N PHE A 113 -3.62 2.07 17.38
CA PHE A 113 -5.00 2.49 17.17
C PHE A 113 -5.94 1.29 17.03
N PRO A 114 -6.99 1.18 17.88
CA PRO A 114 -7.92 0.06 17.83
C PRO A 114 -8.74 0.03 16.54
N ILE A 115 -8.99 1.19 15.92
CA ILE A 115 -9.72 1.28 14.64
C ILE A 115 -8.96 0.59 13.50
N CYS A 116 -7.62 0.65 13.49
CA CYS A 116 -6.80 -0.03 12.50
C CYS A 116 -6.92 -1.55 12.64
N LYS A 117 -7.01 -2.05 13.88
CA LYS A 117 -7.23 -3.47 14.17
C LYS A 117 -8.59 -3.94 13.69
N GLN A 118 -9.65 -3.18 13.99
CA GLN A 118 -11.02 -3.47 13.53
C GLN A 118 -11.12 -3.48 11.99
N LEU A 119 -10.43 -2.58 11.31
CA LEU A 119 -10.41 -2.53 9.85
C LEU A 119 -9.72 -3.77 9.27
N ILE A 120 -8.59 -4.20 9.84
CA ILE A 120 -7.91 -5.44 9.43
C ILE A 120 -8.80 -6.66 9.67
N ASP A 121 -9.48 -6.72 10.82
CA ASP A 121 -10.39 -7.82 11.17
C ASP A 121 -11.59 -7.91 10.22
N ALA A 122 -12.07 -6.78 9.70
CA ALA A 122 -13.15 -6.73 8.72
C ALA A 122 -12.78 -7.43 7.39
N PHE A 123 -11.49 -7.57 7.08
CA PHE A 123 -10.99 -8.33 5.93
C PHE A 123 -10.74 -9.82 6.27
N TYR A 124 -11.44 -10.37 7.26
CA TYR A 124 -11.34 -11.77 7.71
C TYR A 124 -9.96 -12.20 8.21
N ALA A 125 -9.12 -11.26 8.67
CA ALA A 125 -7.84 -11.55 9.31
C ALA A 125 -7.99 -11.99 10.79
N GLN A 126 -9.01 -12.81 11.11
CA GLN A 126 -9.36 -13.22 12.49
C GLN A 126 -8.23 -13.99 13.20
N GLY A 127 -7.29 -14.55 12.44
CA GLY A 127 -6.10 -15.20 12.97
C GLY A 127 -5.27 -14.31 13.91
N LEU A 128 -5.36 -12.97 13.80
CA LEU A 128 -4.66 -12.02 14.67
C LEU A 128 -5.01 -12.13 16.17
N HIS A 129 -6.11 -12.80 16.54
CA HIS A 129 -6.58 -12.85 17.93
C HIS A 129 -6.52 -14.23 18.57
N ASP A 130 -5.94 -15.25 17.90
CA ASP A 130 -5.79 -16.55 18.55
C ASP A 130 -4.78 -16.45 19.71
N THR A 131 -5.30 -16.67 20.91
CA THR A 131 -4.57 -16.52 22.17
C THR A 131 -3.50 -17.59 22.40
N ARG A 132 -3.45 -18.63 21.56
CA ARG A 132 -2.54 -19.79 21.74
C ARG A 132 -1.17 -19.65 21.05
N GLY A 133 -0.93 -18.57 20.30
CA GLY A 133 0.33 -18.34 19.57
C GLY A 133 0.63 -16.87 19.25
N LEU A 134 0.12 -15.95 20.09
CA LEU A 134 0.05 -14.50 19.87
C LEU A 134 1.34 -13.84 19.33
N VAL A 135 2.50 -14.30 19.76
CA VAL A 135 3.79 -13.69 19.39
C VAL A 135 4.16 -14.04 17.94
N ASP A 136 4.07 -15.31 17.58
CA ASP A 136 4.44 -15.79 16.24
C ASP A 136 3.45 -15.29 15.18
N ILE A 137 2.17 -15.20 15.53
CA ILE A 137 1.10 -14.72 14.63
C ILE A 137 1.27 -13.23 14.31
N GLU A 138 1.53 -12.37 15.32
CA GLU A 138 1.73 -10.94 15.10
C GLU A 138 3.03 -10.64 14.33
N PHE A 139 4.12 -11.38 14.59
CA PHE A 139 5.35 -11.25 13.80
C PHE A 139 5.20 -11.77 12.37
N TYR A 140 4.48 -12.86 12.17
CA TYR A 140 4.13 -13.34 10.83
C TYR A 140 3.30 -12.30 10.07
N PHE A 141 2.36 -11.64 10.75
CA PHE A 141 1.58 -10.55 10.17
C PHE A 141 2.44 -9.36 9.75
N LEU A 142 3.45 -8.97 10.54
CA LEU A 142 4.40 -7.93 10.13
C LEU A 142 5.17 -8.29 8.86
N VAL A 143 5.62 -9.53 8.75
CA VAL A 143 6.31 -10.04 7.56
C VAL A 143 5.36 -10.06 6.36
N ALA A 144 4.13 -10.53 6.53
CA ALA A 144 3.10 -10.49 5.49
C ALA A 144 2.82 -9.06 5.01
N ASN A 145 2.75 -8.09 5.92
CA ASN A 145 2.61 -6.67 5.55
C ASN A 145 3.83 -6.15 4.76
N ALA A 146 5.05 -6.60 5.08
CA ALA A 146 6.22 -6.26 4.28
C ALA A 146 6.12 -6.79 2.84
N PHE A 147 5.61 -8.01 2.65
CA PHE A 147 5.33 -8.55 1.30
C PHE A 147 4.22 -7.78 0.59
N LEU A 148 3.16 -7.37 1.29
CA LEU A 148 2.12 -6.52 0.72
C LEU A 148 2.70 -5.19 0.22
N LYS A 149 3.63 -4.59 0.97
CA LYS A 149 4.33 -3.37 0.53
C LYS A 149 5.27 -3.62 -0.64
N LEU A 150 5.95 -4.77 -0.69
CA LEU A 150 6.73 -5.14 -1.88
C LEU A 150 5.85 -5.29 -3.12
N PHE A 151 4.63 -5.82 -2.96
CA PHE A 151 3.64 -5.84 -4.04
C PHE A 151 3.25 -4.42 -4.46
N ILE A 152 2.98 -3.51 -3.52
CA ILE A 152 2.72 -2.08 -3.82
C ILE A 152 3.90 -1.46 -4.57
N VAL A 153 5.14 -1.70 -4.14
CA VAL A 153 6.36 -1.23 -4.82
C VAL A 153 6.41 -1.75 -6.25
N ALA A 154 6.16 -3.04 -6.48
CA ALA A 154 6.19 -3.61 -7.82
C ALA A 154 5.08 -3.03 -8.72
N ALA A 155 3.85 -2.93 -8.19
CA ALA A 155 2.70 -2.43 -8.92
C ALA A 155 2.80 -0.93 -9.23
N THR A 156 3.28 -0.10 -8.29
CA THR A 156 3.52 1.33 -8.53
C THR A 156 4.72 1.53 -9.44
N GLY A 157 5.80 0.76 -9.23
CA GLY A 157 7.01 0.82 -10.04
C GLY A 157 6.79 0.46 -11.50
N SER A 158 5.87 -0.47 -11.81
CA SER A 158 5.53 -0.79 -13.20
C SER A 158 4.91 0.40 -13.94
N GLN A 159 4.15 1.24 -13.23
CA GLN A 159 3.47 2.41 -13.82
C GLN A 159 4.45 3.48 -14.29
N THR A 160 5.66 3.53 -13.72
CA THR A 160 6.76 4.38 -14.20
C THR A 160 7.15 4.06 -15.66
N TYR A 161 6.98 2.81 -16.09
CA TYR A 161 7.42 2.35 -17.42
C TYR A 161 6.27 2.13 -18.40
N THR A 162 5.06 1.87 -17.91
CA THR A 162 3.92 1.44 -18.75
C THR A 162 2.70 2.35 -18.72
N GLY A 163 2.57 3.24 -17.73
CA GLY A 163 1.26 3.81 -17.37
C GLY A 163 1.10 5.33 -17.44
N LEU A 164 2.16 6.08 -17.71
CA LEU A 164 2.14 7.54 -17.51
C LEU A 164 2.80 8.24 -18.70
N TYR A 165 1.98 8.76 -19.61
CA TYR A 165 2.42 9.71 -20.64
C TYR A 165 1.80 11.05 -20.27
N PRO A 166 2.43 11.81 -19.36
CA PRO A 166 1.87 13.09 -18.95
C PRO A 166 1.90 14.05 -20.13
N ASP A 167 0.73 14.27 -20.75
CA ASP A 167 0.48 15.45 -21.58
C ASP A 167 0.22 16.68 -20.68
N ASN A 168 1.00 16.79 -19.59
CA ASN A 168 0.94 17.86 -18.62
C ASN A 168 2.36 18.27 -18.19
N LYS A 169 2.78 19.47 -18.64
CA LYS A 169 4.11 20.02 -18.38
C LYS A 169 4.38 20.38 -16.90
N GLN A 170 3.38 20.25 -16.02
CA GLN A 170 3.46 20.72 -14.63
C GLN A 170 3.90 19.64 -13.62
N VAL A 171 3.69 18.36 -13.90
CA VAL A 171 4.03 17.26 -12.97
C VAL A 171 4.60 16.08 -13.73
N ASP A 172 5.85 15.72 -13.45
CA ASP A 172 6.49 14.53 -13.98
C ASP A 172 6.03 13.30 -13.17
N THR A 173 4.84 12.79 -13.52
CA THR A 173 4.20 11.65 -12.85
C THR A 173 5.07 10.39 -12.87
N PRO A 174 5.76 10.02 -13.98
CA PRO A 174 6.70 8.89 -13.99
C PRO A 174 7.82 9.03 -12.95
N LEU A 175 8.43 10.22 -12.86
CA LEU A 175 9.50 10.49 -11.91
C LEU A 175 8.98 10.47 -10.47
N PHE A 176 7.80 11.05 -10.21
CA PHE A 176 7.16 10.98 -8.89
C PHE A 176 6.84 9.54 -8.48
N SER A 177 6.34 8.72 -9.40
CA SER A 177 6.12 7.28 -9.18
C SER A 177 7.41 6.55 -8.84
N LEU A 178 8.51 6.87 -9.52
CA LEU A 178 9.82 6.29 -9.24
C LEU A 178 10.29 6.64 -7.82
N TYR A 179 10.18 7.91 -7.41
CA TYR A 179 10.53 8.33 -6.05
C TYR A 179 9.65 7.66 -4.99
N ALA A 180 8.33 7.62 -5.20
CA ALA A 180 7.40 6.94 -4.30
C ALA A 180 7.79 5.46 -4.10
N THR A 181 8.14 4.79 -5.20
CA THR A 181 8.56 3.39 -5.22
C THR A 181 9.87 3.18 -4.47
N MET A 182 10.90 4.00 -4.74
CA MET A 182 12.21 3.88 -4.10
C MET A 182 12.16 4.20 -2.60
N ILE A 183 11.42 5.23 -2.21
CA ILE A 183 11.28 5.59 -0.80
C ILE A 183 10.53 4.49 -0.04
N LEU A 184 9.43 3.96 -0.60
CA LEU A 184 8.71 2.85 0.02
C LEU A 184 9.62 1.62 0.14
N LEU A 185 10.31 1.23 -0.93
CA LEU A 185 11.21 0.06 -0.94
C LEU A 185 12.29 0.14 0.14
N CYS A 186 12.97 1.28 0.25
CA CYS A 186 13.97 1.51 1.30
C CYS A 186 13.38 1.54 2.70
N SER A 187 12.12 1.99 2.83
CA SER A 187 11.45 2.09 4.14
C SER A 187 11.01 0.73 4.70
N ILE A 188 10.74 -0.27 3.84
CA ILE A 188 10.21 -1.59 4.25
C ILE A 188 11.11 -2.28 5.30
N PRO A 189 12.42 -2.51 5.08
CA PRO A 189 13.25 -3.24 6.04
C PRO A 189 13.36 -2.49 7.38
N LEU A 190 13.47 -1.16 7.34
CA LEU A 190 13.57 -0.33 8.55
C LEU A 190 12.25 -0.31 9.34
N THR A 191 11.12 -0.29 8.64
CA THR A 191 9.79 -0.35 9.25
C THR A 191 9.55 -1.71 9.91
N LEU A 192 9.96 -2.79 9.24
CA LEU A 192 9.91 -4.13 9.81
C LEU A 192 10.69 -4.19 11.13
N ILE A 193 11.96 -3.77 11.13
CA ILE A 193 12.79 -3.74 12.34
C ILE A 193 12.14 -2.90 13.44
N ALA A 194 11.66 -1.69 13.12
CA ALA A 194 11.03 -0.80 14.09
C ALA A 194 9.77 -1.43 14.73
N LEU A 195 8.90 -2.06 13.93
CA LEU A 195 7.69 -2.71 14.42
C LEU A 195 8.01 -3.95 15.25
N PHE A 196 9.04 -4.71 14.88
CA PHE A 196 9.51 -5.84 15.69
C PHE A 196 9.91 -5.40 17.10
N PHE A 197 10.68 -4.32 17.23
CA PHE A 197 11.05 -3.75 18.53
C PHE A 197 9.84 -3.22 19.30
N ILE A 198 8.91 -2.54 18.63
CA ILE A 198 7.71 -1.98 19.26
C ILE A 198 6.83 -3.06 19.85
N LEU A 199 6.49 -4.09 19.07
CA LEU A 199 5.65 -5.19 19.54
C LEU A 199 6.33 -5.98 20.65
N HIS A 200 7.63 -6.27 20.51
CA HIS A 200 8.36 -6.98 21.55
C HIS A 200 8.37 -6.22 22.89
N ALA A 201 8.54 -4.90 22.85
CA ALA A 201 8.48 -4.07 24.05
C ALA A 201 7.09 -4.08 24.71
N MET A 202 6.02 -3.94 23.92
CA MET A 202 4.64 -3.99 24.42
C MET A 202 4.30 -5.33 25.06
N LYS A 203 4.65 -6.45 24.41
CA LYS A 203 4.43 -7.79 24.96
C LYS A 203 5.19 -8.01 26.27
N ARG A 204 6.41 -7.50 26.38
CA ARG A 204 7.19 -7.61 27.63
C ARG A 204 6.50 -6.89 28.80
N GLU A 205 5.86 -5.76 28.53
CA GLU A 205 5.05 -5.04 29.53
C GLU A 205 3.79 -5.84 29.91
N GLU A 206 3.09 -6.44 28.94
CA GLU A 206 1.92 -7.31 29.18
C GLU A 206 2.27 -8.54 30.04
N TYR A 207 3.36 -9.25 29.72
CA TYR A 207 3.82 -10.41 30.50
C TYR A 207 4.21 -10.02 31.93
N ALA A 208 4.91 -8.90 32.10
CA ALA A 208 5.29 -8.40 33.42
C ALA A 208 4.08 -7.96 34.25
N ALA A 209 3.02 -7.44 33.61
CA ALA A 209 1.77 -7.11 34.28
C ALA A 209 1.00 -8.36 34.68
N ALA A 210 0.90 -9.36 33.80
CA ALA A 210 0.23 -10.62 34.09
C ALA A 210 0.84 -11.37 35.28
N GLN A 211 2.18 -11.44 35.36
CA GLN A 211 2.88 -12.08 36.48
C GLN A 211 2.65 -11.37 37.83
N LYS A 212 2.43 -10.06 37.83
CA LYS A 212 2.12 -9.32 39.07
C LYS A 212 0.71 -9.59 39.58
N VAL A 213 -0.23 -9.88 38.68
CA VAL A 213 -1.62 -10.22 39.04
C VAL A 213 -1.71 -11.64 39.61
N THR A 214 -0.90 -12.59 39.13
CA THR A 214 -0.85 -13.95 39.69
C THR A 214 -0.08 -14.07 41.00
N ALA A 215 0.75 -13.08 41.34
CA ALA A 215 1.55 -13.06 42.56
C ALA A 215 0.88 -12.30 43.73
N ALA A 216 -0.30 -11.72 43.50
CA ALA A 216 -1.13 -11.03 44.49
C ALA A 216 -2.35 -11.89 44.87
#